data_AF-A0A942SBJ3-F1
#
_entry.id   AF-A0A942SBJ3-F1
#
_cell.length_a   1.000
_cell.length_b   1.000
_cell.length_c   1.000
_cell.angle_alpha   90.00
_cell.angle_beta   90.00
_cell.angle_gamma   90.00
#
_symmetry.space_group_name_H-M   'P 1'
#
loop_
_entity.id
_entity.type
_entity.pdbx_description
1 polymer ?
#
loop_
_entity_poly.entity_id
_entity_poly.type
_entity_poly.pdbx_seq_one_letter_code
_entity_poly.pdbx_strand_id
1 'polypeptide(L)'
;MRFIYEAILTRIAAEIPELKYVDLDKGQFEMDGPPVLYPACLVSIQIPSTSENQRTNLHKQVMVTLRIGWNFFGNTSSITPTPNRAQSLAYFDLIEKIEAKFQGWDDGSRRFNYFSQMALREERRPDIKVVSIPFKTSYHDQK
;
A
#
# COMPACT_ATOMS: atom_id res chain seq x y z
N MET A 1 -6.06 15.15 1.14
CA MET A 1 -5.66 13.99 0.31
C MET A 1 -4.20 14.05 -0.13
N ARG A 2 -3.75 15.10 -0.85
CA ARG A 2 -2.33 15.25 -1.26
C ARG A 2 -1.33 15.06 -0.11
N PHE A 3 -1.57 15.70 1.03
CA PHE A 3 -0.68 15.60 2.19
C PHE A 3 -0.52 14.17 2.75
N ILE A 4 -1.56 13.33 2.65
CA ILE A 4 -1.52 11.93 3.07
C ILE A 4 -0.63 11.15 2.11
N TYR A 5 -0.78 11.38 0.80
CA TYR A 5 0.07 10.77 -0.22
C TYR A 5 1.55 11.12 -0.03
N GLU A 6 1.87 12.41 0.17
CA GLU A 6 3.25 12.86 0.42
C GLU A 6 3.84 12.25 1.71
N ALA A 7 3.03 12.10 2.75
CA ALA A 7 3.45 11.43 3.99
C ALA A 7 3.75 9.94 3.76
N ILE A 8 2.92 9.26 2.95
CA ILE A 8 3.12 7.86 2.56
C ILE A 8 4.43 7.71 1.77
N LEU A 9 4.66 8.57 0.78
CA LEU A 9 5.91 8.54 -0.01
C LEU A 9 7.14 8.72 0.87
N THR A 10 7.10 9.68 1.78
CA THR A 10 8.20 9.95 2.72
C THR A 10 8.47 8.75 3.62
N ARG A 11 7.42 8.12 4.16
CA ARG A 11 7.54 6.93 5.00
C ARG A 11 8.13 5.75 4.24
N ILE A 12 7.61 5.47 3.04
CA ILE A 12 8.08 4.33 2.24
C ILE A 12 9.55 4.51 1.88
N ALA A 13 9.94 5.71 1.42
CA ALA A 13 11.33 6.00 1.07
C ALA A 13 12.30 5.82 2.26
N ALA A 14 11.87 6.15 3.48
CA ALA A 14 12.70 6.03 4.69
C ALA A 14 12.74 4.60 5.26
N GLU A 15 11.61 3.90 5.29
CA GLU A 15 11.46 2.66 6.08
C GLU A 15 11.45 1.39 5.21
N ILE A 16 11.19 1.52 3.91
CA ILE A 16 10.97 0.39 2.99
C ILE A 16 11.74 0.61 1.67
N PRO A 17 13.08 0.71 1.73
CA PRO A 17 13.92 0.96 0.55
C PRO A 17 13.90 -0.19 -0.48
N GLU A 18 13.32 -1.34 -0.14
CA GLU A 18 13.15 -2.48 -1.05
C GLU A 18 12.13 -2.21 -2.17
N LEU A 19 11.21 -1.26 -1.96
CA LEU A 19 10.29 -0.79 -2.99
C LEU A 19 11.04 0.15 -3.95
N LYS A 20 11.22 -0.29 -5.20
CA LYS A 20 12.00 0.44 -6.21
C LYS A 20 11.21 1.51 -6.94
N TYR A 21 9.88 1.44 -6.87
CA TYR A 21 8.98 2.39 -7.51
C TYR A 21 7.76 2.61 -6.64
N VAL A 22 7.40 3.89 -6.41
CA VAL A 22 6.20 4.28 -5.67
C VAL A 22 5.52 5.42 -6.39
N ASP A 23 4.25 5.26 -6.75
CA ASP A 23 3.44 6.30 -7.40
C ASP A 23 1.98 6.19 -6.96
N LEU A 24 1.16 7.18 -7.33
CA LEU A 24 -0.28 7.06 -7.30
C LEU A 24 -0.73 5.96 -8.23
N ASP A 25 -1.73 5.20 -7.81
CA ASP A 25 -2.38 4.22 -8.68
C ASP A 25 -3.19 4.94 -9.77
N LYS A 26 -2.71 4.81 -11.00
CA LYS A 26 -3.30 5.33 -12.24
C LYS A 26 -3.59 4.19 -13.22
N GLY A 27 -3.59 2.94 -12.74
CA GLY A 27 -3.77 1.75 -13.58
C GLY A 27 -2.48 1.21 -14.20
N GLN A 28 -1.30 1.53 -13.66
CA GLN A 28 -0.02 1.12 -14.24
C GLN A 28 0.16 -0.40 -14.25
N PHE A 29 -0.36 -1.10 -13.24
CA PHE A 29 -0.27 -2.55 -13.19
C PHE A 29 -1.14 -3.20 -14.27
N GLU A 30 -2.21 -2.55 -14.72
CA GLU A 30 -3.17 -3.04 -15.70
C GLU A 30 -2.67 -2.89 -17.13
N MET A 31 -1.59 -2.13 -17.34
CA MET A 31 -0.97 -1.95 -18.64
C MET A 31 -0.16 -3.20 -19.03
N ASP A 32 -0.17 -3.55 -20.31
CA ASP A 32 0.75 -4.54 -20.85
C ASP A 32 2.19 -4.00 -20.79
N GLY A 33 3.09 -4.74 -20.13
CA GLY A 33 4.44 -4.28 -19.84
C GLY A 33 4.46 -3.04 -18.94
N PRO A 34 4.03 -3.15 -17.66
CA PRO A 34 3.93 -2.02 -16.74
C PRO A 34 5.23 -1.19 -16.69
N PRO A 35 5.16 0.15 -16.84
CA PRO A 35 6.33 1.02 -16.86
C PRO A 35 6.86 1.31 -15.43
N VAL A 36 7.03 0.26 -14.63
CA VAL A 36 7.40 0.34 -13.20
C VAL A 36 8.57 -0.58 -12.89
N LEU A 37 9.36 -0.20 -11.89
CA LEU A 37 10.46 -1.03 -11.39
C LEU A 37 9.99 -1.88 -10.22
N TYR A 38 10.07 -3.21 -10.38
CA TYR A 38 9.64 -4.16 -9.36
C TYR A 38 10.72 -4.42 -8.28
N PRO A 39 10.34 -4.58 -7.00
CA PRO A 39 8.97 -4.44 -6.46
C PRO A 39 8.47 -3.00 -6.48
N ALA A 40 7.21 -2.81 -6.86
CA ALA A 40 6.58 -1.50 -7.00
C ALA A 40 5.37 -1.37 -6.06
N CYS A 41 5.09 -0.18 -5.56
CA CYS A 41 3.91 0.13 -4.75
C CYS A 41 3.09 1.23 -5.41
N LEU A 42 1.83 0.95 -5.74
CA LEU A 42 0.87 1.95 -6.21
C LEU A 42 -0.07 2.33 -5.07
N VAL A 43 -0.25 3.62 -4.85
CA VAL A 43 -1.04 4.16 -3.74
C VAL A 43 -2.37 4.71 -4.27
N SER A 44 -3.47 4.18 -3.77
CA SER A 44 -4.81 4.73 -3.99
C SER A 44 -5.33 5.38 -2.71
N ILE A 45 -6.00 6.53 -2.82
CA ILE A 45 -6.61 7.24 -1.69
C ILE A 45 -8.06 7.54 -2.03
N GLN A 46 -8.98 7.10 -1.17
CA GLN A 46 -10.42 7.27 -1.31
C GLN A 46 -11.00 7.87 -0.02
N ILE A 47 -12.07 8.66 -0.13
CA ILE A 47 -12.84 9.16 1.02
C ILE A 47 -14.22 8.50 0.96
N PRO A 48 -14.37 7.28 1.49
CA PRO A 48 -15.64 6.55 1.42
C PRO A 48 -16.75 7.21 2.23
N SER A 49 -16.42 8.02 3.25
CA SER A 49 -17.41 8.68 4.10
C SER A 49 -16.92 10.04 4.58
N THR A 50 -17.83 11.00 4.63
CA THR A 50 -17.64 12.31 5.26
C THR A 50 -18.84 12.57 6.17
N SER A 51 -18.59 12.86 7.44
CA SER A 51 -19.61 13.23 8.42
C SER A 51 -19.37 14.64 8.96
N GLU A 52 -20.43 15.35 9.30
CA GLU A 52 -20.35 16.67 9.92
C GLU A 52 -20.52 16.52 11.44
N ASN A 53 -19.52 16.94 12.21
CA ASN A 53 -19.58 16.86 13.68
C ASN A 53 -20.12 18.17 14.30
N GLN A 54 -19.87 19.31 13.64
CA GLN A 54 -20.36 20.65 13.98
C GLN A 54 -20.45 21.47 12.69
N ARG A 55 -21.17 22.61 12.69
CA ARG A 55 -21.56 23.44 11.52
C ARG A 55 -20.45 23.78 10.49
N THR A 56 -19.18 23.62 10.85
CA THR A 56 -18.01 23.88 9.98
C THR A 56 -16.94 22.79 10.02
N ASN A 57 -17.09 21.76 10.87
CA ASN A 57 -16.08 20.72 11.09
C ASN A 57 -16.51 19.41 10.43
N LEU A 58 -15.84 19.07 9.33
CA LEU A 58 -16.03 17.82 8.62
C LEU A 58 -15.05 16.78 9.14
N HIS A 59 -15.54 15.59 9.44
CA HIS A 59 -14.73 14.40 9.70
C HIS A 59 -14.73 13.53 8.44
N LYS A 60 -13.55 13.31 7.87
CA LYS A 60 -13.38 12.54 6.62
C LYS A 60 -12.71 11.22 6.93
N GLN A 61 -13.41 10.12 6.68
CA GLN A 61 -12.81 8.79 6.70
C GLN A 61 -12.07 8.57 5.40
N VAL A 62 -10.83 8.12 5.48
CA VAL A 62 -9.94 7.90 4.34
C VAL A 62 -9.59 6.42 4.28
N MET A 63 -9.71 5.84 3.10
CA MET A 63 -9.18 4.53 2.76
C MET A 63 -7.96 4.72 1.88
N VAL A 64 -6.82 4.24 2.34
CA VAL A 64 -5.57 4.20 1.58
C VAL A 64 -5.30 2.75 1.20
N THR A 65 -5.17 2.45 -0.08
CA THR A 65 -4.80 1.11 -0.54
C THR A 65 -3.39 1.15 -1.09
N LEU A 66 -2.50 0.35 -0.50
CA LEU A 66 -1.19 0.06 -1.05
C LEU A 66 -1.31 -1.19 -1.90
N ARG A 67 -1.09 -1.09 -3.21
CA ARG A 67 -1.00 -2.23 -4.13
C ARG A 67 0.46 -2.49 -4.43
N ILE A 68 0.99 -3.62 -3.95
CA ILE A 68 2.38 -4.00 -4.15
C ILE A 68 2.44 -5.02 -5.26
N GLY A 69 3.26 -4.75 -6.27
CA GLY A 69 3.51 -5.62 -7.41
C GLY A 69 4.90 -6.21 -7.38
N TRP A 70 5.02 -7.45 -7.85
CA TRP A 70 6.29 -8.13 -8.14
C TRP A 70 6.26 -8.75 -9.53
N ASN A 71 7.39 -8.65 -10.23
CA ASN A 71 7.62 -9.43 -11.44
C ASN A 71 8.00 -10.85 -11.01
N PHE A 72 7.03 -11.77 -11.00
CA PHE A 72 7.23 -13.09 -10.43
C PHE A 72 7.61 -14.11 -11.52
N PHE A 73 8.73 -14.79 -11.34
CA PHE A 73 9.22 -15.83 -12.25
C PHE A 73 9.55 -17.17 -11.55
N GLY A 74 9.24 -17.31 -10.26
CA GLY A 74 9.66 -18.47 -9.46
C GLY A 74 8.58 -19.54 -9.29
N ASN A 75 8.95 -20.75 -8.86
CA ASN A 75 8.00 -21.81 -8.55
C ASN A 75 7.94 -22.01 -7.02
N THR A 76 6.75 -22.17 -6.45
CA THR A 76 6.54 -22.40 -5.01
C THR A 76 6.07 -23.82 -4.69
N SER A 77 6.01 -24.69 -5.70
CA SER A 77 5.58 -26.08 -5.55
C SER A 77 6.45 -26.86 -4.56
N SER A 78 5.87 -27.91 -3.96
CA SER A 78 6.54 -28.78 -2.98
C SER A 78 7.78 -29.49 -3.53
N ILE A 79 7.88 -29.62 -4.86
CA ILE A 79 9.01 -30.23 -5.57
C ILE A 79 10.08 -29.22 -5.98
N THR A 80 9.82 -27.92 -5.82
CA THR A 80 10.83 -26.90 -6.12
C THR A 80 11.93 -26.95 -5.07
N PRO A 81 13.22 -26.95 -5.47
CA PRO A 81 14.33 -26.88 -4.53
C PRO A 81 14.15 -25.76 -3.51
N THR A 82 14.41 -26.07 -2.24
CA THR A 82 14.21 -25.14 -1.11
C THR A 82 14.76 -23.73 -1.33
N PRO A 83 15.98 -23.54 -1.89
CA PRO A 83 16.50 -22.19 -2.15
C PRO A 83 15.64 -21.36 -3.12
N ASN A 84 15.17 -21.98 -4.20
CA ASN A 84 14.36 -21.31 -5.23
C ASN A 84 12.95 -20.99 -4.70
N ARG A 85 12.40 -21.88 -3.87
CA ARG A 85 11.13 -21.65 -3.17
C ARG A 85 11.24 -20.52 -2.16
N ALA A 86 12.31 -20.46 -1.37
CA ALA A 86 12.53 -19.38 -0.41
C ALA A 86 12.61 -18.01 -1.10
N GLN A 87 13.35 -17.92 -2.22
CA GLN A 87 13.41 -16.70 -3.03
C GLN A 87 12.03 -16.27 -3.56
N SER A 88 11.21 -17.25 -3.94
CA SER A 88 9.84 -17.01 -4.42
C SER A 88 8.89 -16.58 -3.30
N LEU A 89 9.18 -16.94 -2.05
CA LEU A 89 8.40 -16.59 -0.87
C LEU A 89 8.84 -15.28 -0.20
N ALA A 90 10.00 -14.73 -0.57
CA ALA A 90 10.54 -13.48 0.00
C ALA A 90 9.61 -12.26 -0.16
N TYR A 91 8.59 -12.32 -1.02
CA TYR A 91 7.57 -11.28 -1.11
C TYR A 91 6.71 -11.19 0.16
N PHE A 92 6.54 -12.30 0.89
CA PHE A 92 5.85 -12.31 2.19
C PHE A 92 6.58 -11.45 3.21
N ASP A 93 7.91 -11.52 3.27
CA ASP A 93 8.73 -10.70 4.18
C ASP A 93 8.51 -9.19 3.93
N LEU A 94 8.42 -8.78 2.66
CA LEU A 94 8.14 -7.39 2.30
C LEU A 94 6.72 -6.97 2.70
N ILE A 95 5.74 -7.86 2.55
CA ILE A 95 4.36 -7.60 2.97
C ILE A 95 4.30 -7.40 4.48
N GLU A 96 4.83 -8.34 5.27
CA GLU A 96 4.85 -8.25 6.74
C GLU A 96 5.55 -6.97 7.21
N LYS A 97 6.65 -6.58 6.53
CA LYS A 97 7.34 -5.31 6.79
C LYS A 97 6.43 -4.11 6.53
N ILE A 98 5.71 -4.08 5.40
CA ILE A 98 4.78 -2.98 5.07
C ILE A 98 3.66 -2.91 6.11
N GLU A 99 3.04 -4.03 6.45
CA GLU A 99 1.98 -4.12 7.46
C GLU A 99 2.48 -3.56 8.81
N ALA A 100 3.63 -4.04 9.29
CA ALA A 100 4.23 -3.60 10.55
C ALA A 100 4.58 -2.11 10.54
N LYS A 101 5.02 -1.56 9.39
CA LYS A 101 5.35 -0.13 9.28
C LYS A 101 4.11 0.73 9.17
N PHE A 102 3.01 0.30 8.59
CA PHE A 102 1.82 1.16 8.45
C PHE A 102 0.82 0.99 9.60
N GLN A 103 0.78 -0.16 10.27
CA GLN A 103 -0.11 -0.37 11.39
C GLN A 103 0.20 0.58 12.55
N GLY A 104 -0.81 1.34 12.99
CA GLY A 104 -0.69 2.31 14.07
C GLY A 104 0.10 3.58 13.71
N TRP A 105 0.50 3.75 12.45
CA TRP A 105 1.31 4.90 12.04
C TRP A 105 0.51 6.21 12.03
N ASP A 106 1.04 7.23 12.72
CA ASP A 106 0.76 8.64 12.44
C ASP A 106 2.08 9.36 12.05
N ASP A 107 1.99 10.43 11.26
CA ASP A 107 3.18 11.22 10.86
C ASP A 107 3.65 12.22 11.94
N GLY A 108 3.16 12.09 13.17
CA GLY A 108 3.41 13.04 14.27
C GLY A 108 2.83 14.45 14.07
N SER A 109 2.32 14.78 12.87
CA SER A 109 1.83 16.12 12.53
C SER A 109 0.40 16.40 13.01
N ARG A 110 -0.30 15.36 13.47
CA ARG A 110 -1.74 15.38 13.83
C ARG A 110 -2.67 15.77 12.67
N ARG A 111 -2.19 15.74 11.41
CA ARG A 111 -3.02 16.02 10.23
C ARG A 111 -3.95 14.86 9.87
N PHE A 112 -3.67 13.65 10.35
CA PHE A 112 -4.53 12.48 10.20
C PHE A 112 -4.36 11.54 11.42
N ASN A 113 -5.37 10.70 11.67
CA ASN A 113 -5.35 9.69 12.73
C ASN A 113 -4.50 8.49 12.33
N TYR A 114 -4.12 7.65 13.30
CA TYR A 114 -3.32 6.45 13.02
C TYR A 114 -3.92 5.58 11.90
N PHE A 115 -3.04 5.02 11.08
CA PHE A 115 -3.40 4.03 10.08
C PHE A 115 -3.78 2.72 10.77
N SER A 116 -4.86 2.09 10.30
CA SER A 116 -5.27 0.76 10.75
C SER A 116 -5.52 -0.10 9.53
N GLN A 117 -4.80 -1.22 9.43
CA GLN A 117 -5.03 -2.18 8.37
C GLN A 117 -6.47 -2.72 8.43
N MET A 118 -7.06 -2.89 7.26
CA MET A 118 -8.42 -3.41 7.12
C MET A 118 -8.44 -4.83 6.58
N ALA A 119 -7.51 -5.15 5.67
CA ALA A 119 -7.40 -6.46 5.04
C ALA A 119 -6.03 -6.61 4.38
N LEU A 120 -5.76 -7.83 3.90
CA LEU A 120 -4.74 -8.14 2.91
C LEU A 120 -5.44 -8.97 1.83
N ARG A 121 -5.29 -8.57 0.56
CA ARG A 121 -5.96 -9.22 -0.57
C ARG A 121 -4.96 -9.51 -1.67
N GLU A 122 -4.90 -10.75 -2.11
CA GLU A 122 -4.17 -11.07 -3.34
C GLU A 122 -5.05 -10.78 -4.56
N GLU A 123 -4.49 -10.10 -5.55
CA GLU A 123 -5.14 -9.92 -6.83
C GLU A 123 -4.73 -11.05 -7.77
N ARG A 124 -5.71 -11.85 -8.18
CA ARG A 124 -5.45 -12.98 -9.08
C ARG A 124 -5.13 -12.45 -10.48
N ARG A 125 -3.88 -12.64 -10.89
CA ARG A 125 -3.35 -12.19 -12.18
C ARG A 125 -2.39 -13.21 -12.79
N PRO A 126 -2.33 -13.33 -14.13
CA PRO A 126 -1.44 -14.27 -14.81
C PRO A 126 -0.03 -13.73 -15.03
N ASP A 127 0.15 -12.41 -15.04
CA ASP A 127 1.35 -11.72 -15.53
C ASP A 127 2.29 -11.28 -14.40
N ILE A 128 1.73 -10.81 -13.29
CA ILE A 128 2.49 -10.34 -12.13
C ILE A 128 1.80 -10.75 -10.83
N LYS A 129 2.55 -10.83 -9.73
CA LYS A 129 1.97 -10.98 -8.40
C LYS A 129 1.60 -9.60 -7.88
N VAL A 130 0.35 -9.41 -7.47
CA VAL A 130 -0.11 -8.17 -6.84
C VAL A 130 -0.82 -8.48 -5.53
N VAL A 131 -0.46 -7.74 -4.48
CA VAL A 131 -1.11 -7.80 -3.17
C VAL A 131 -1.55 -6.40 -2.77
N SER A 132 -2.78 -6.30 -2.30
CA SER A 132 -3.46 -5.06 -1.96
C SER A 132 -3.78 -5.02 -0.48
N ILE A 133 -3.26 -3.99 0.19
CA ILE A 133 -3.34 -3.80 1.63
C ILE A 133 -4.09 -2.49 1.90
N PRO A 134 -5.42 -2.53 2.07
CA PRO A 134 -6.19 -1.36 2.46
C PRO A 134 -5.99 -1.01 3.93
N PHE A 135 -5.73 0.26 4.20
CA PHE A 135 -5.69 0.89 5.50
C PHE A 135 -6.81 1.93 5.62
N LYS A 136 -7.35 2.08 6.82
CA LYS A 136 -8.21 3.20 7.20
C LYS A 136 -7.42 4.22 8.00
N THR A 137 -7.71 5.50 7.76
CA THR A 137 -7.35 6.64 8.61
C THR A 137 -8.50 7.67 8.54
N SER A 138 -8.41 8.76 9.26
CA SER A 138 -9.35 9.87 9.15
C SER A 138 -8.69 11.20 9.48
N TYR A 139 -9.27 12.30 9.02
CA TYR A 139 -8.82 13.64 9.38
C TYR A 139 -10.01 14.60 9.51
N HIS A 140 -9.77 15.70 10.21
CA HIS A 140 -10.74 16.80 10.33
C HIS A 140 -10.40 17.91 9.34
N ASP A 141 -11.42 18.44 8.68
CA ASP A 141 -11.31 19.52 7.72
C ASP A 141 -12.22 20.67 8.16
N GLN A 142 -11.66 21.88 8.23
CA GLN A 142 -12.43 23.08 8.54
C GLN A 142 -12.86 23.72 7.23
N LYS A 143 -14.16 23.98 7.09
CA LYS A 143 -14.73 24.65 5.92
C LYS A 143 -14.37 26.13 5.85
#